data_AF-A0A316DKW6-F1
#
_entry.id   AF-A0A316DKW6-F1
#
_cell.length_a   1.000
_cell.length_b   1.000
_cell.length_c   1.000
_cell.angle_alpha   90.00
_cell.angle_beta   90.00
_cell.angle_gamma   90.00
#
_symmetry.space_group_name_H-M   'P 1'
#
loop_
_entity.id
_entity.type
_entity.pdbx_description
1 polymer ?
#
loop_
_entity_poly.entity_id
_entity_poly.type
_entity_poly.pdbx_seq_one_letter_code
_entity_poly.pdbx_strand_id
1 'polypeptide(L)'
;MEQHYKLYRVRELADGDEDFVKALAEAFLGEVPEDAERLRVAVSENDYYNAYQAAHKMKPTVDLFELGVLQDLIEVQDWGKFEKTGLDISEKLQIVLTAVENATSELKADFNL
;
A
#
# COMPACT_ATOMS: atom_id res chain seq x y z
N MET A 1 -18.62 4.86 -4.73
CA MET A 1 -18.08 4.52 -6.08
C MET A 1 -16.59 4.56 -5.91
N GLU A 2 -15.90 3.50 -6.33
CA GLU A 2 -14.47 3.25 -6.10
C GLU A 2 -13.57 4.40 -6.64
N GLN A 3 -13.07 5.27 -5.75
CA GLN A 3 -12.23 6.43 -6.08
C GLN A 3 -10.73 6.16 -5.85
N HIS A 4 -10.38 5.51 -4.76
CA HIS A 4 -8.99 5.34 -4.31
C HIS A 4 -8.47 3.90 -4.36
N TYR A 5 -9.32 2.96 -4.75
CA TYR A 5 -8.98 1.56 -5.02
C TYR A 5 -9.84 1.05 -6.19
N LYS A 6 -9.57 -0.17 -6.66
CA LYS A 6 -10.41 -0.92 -7.60
C LYS A 6 -10.60 -2.34 -7.09
N LEU A 7 -11.81 -2.86 -7.24
CA LEU A 7 -12.12 -4.25 -6.89
C LEU A 7 -12.19 -5.18 -8.10
N TYR A 8 -11.93 -4.69 -9.32
CA TYR A 8 -12.05 -5.53 -10.52
C TYR A 8 -11.21 -6.81 -10.40
N ARG A 9 -9.91 -6.70 -10.09
CA ARG A 9 -9.03 -7.87 -9.92
C ARG A 9 -9.36 -8.67 -8.65
N VAL A 10 -9.80 -8.00 -7.59
CA VAL A 10 -10.22 -8.65 -6.33
C VAL A 10 -11.43 -9.56 -6.58
N ARG A 11 -12.45 -9.06 -7.29
CA ARG A 11 -13.66 -9.81 -7.67
C ARG A 11 -13.37 -10.93 -8.67
N GLU A 12 -12.44 -10.70 -9.60
CA GLU A 12 -11.96 -11.74 -10.52
C GLU A 12 -11.26 -12.87 -9.74
N LEU A 13 -10.38 -12.54 -8.80
CA LEU A 13 -9.73 -13.51 -7.91
C LEU A 13 -10.74 -14.25 -7.02
N ALA A 14 -11.81 -13.58 -6.62
CA ALA A 14 -12.88 -14.14 -5.79
C ALA A 14 -13.90 -14.97 -6.56
N ASP A 15 -13.85 -15.02 -7.90
CA ASP A 15 -14.86 -15.68 -8.74
C ASP A 15 -16.30 -15.23 -8.40
N GLY A 16 -16.46 -13.96 -8.03
CA GLY A 16 -17.73 -13.37 -7.62
C GLY A 16 -18.19 -13.66 -6.18
N ASP A 17 -17.37 -14.31 -5.35
CA ASP A 17 -17.64 -14.52 -3.92
C ASP A 17 -17.40 -13.22 -3.11
N GLU A 18 -18.48 -12.51 -2.79
CA GLU A 18 -18.42 -11.25 -2.03
C GLU A 18 -17.96 -11.42 -0.58
N ASP A 19 -18.13 -12.60 0.05
CA ASP A 19 -17.57 -12.86 1.37
C ASP A 19 -16.04 -12.96 1.29
N PHE A 20 -15.52 -13.54 0.21
CA PHE A 20 -14.08 -13.56 -0.05
C PHE A 20 -13.53 -12.18 -0.43
N VAL A 21 -14.26 -11.37 -1.20
CA VAL A 21 -13.92 -9.96 -1.46
C VAL A 21 -13.79 -9.19 -0.13
N LYS A 22 -14.75 -9.38 0.78
CA LYS A 22 -14.72 -8.78 2.11
C LYS A 22 -13.51 -9.25 2.93
N ALA A 23 -13.18 -10.53 2.91
CA ALA A 23 -12.00 -11.06 3.60
C ALA A 23 -10.69 -10.44 3.07
N LEU A 24 -10.59 -10.19 1.76
CA LEU A 24 -9.45 -9.50 1.16
C LEU A 24 -9.40 -8.02 1.56
N ALA A 25 -10.54 -7.35 1.66
CA ALA A 25 -10.62 -5.98 2.17
C ALA A 25 -10.21 -5.89 3.65
N GLU A 26 -10.63 -6.84 4.49
CA GLU A 26 -10.19 -6.94 5.89
C GLU A 26 -8.68 -7.19 6.00
N ALA A 27 -8.12 -8.06 5.16
CA ALA A 27 -6.68 -8.29 5.08
C ALA A 27 -5.92 -7.02 4.66
N PHE A 28 -6.43 -6.27 3.67
CA PHE A 28 -5.87 -4.96 3.31
C PHE A 28 -5.83 -4.03 4.52
N LEU A 29 -6.96 -3.88 5.23
CA LEU A 29 -7.11 -2.96 6.37
C LEU A 29 -6.23 -3.35 7.57
N GLY A 30 -5.95 -4.64 7.73
CA GLY A 30 -5.09 -5.16 8.79
C GLY A 30 -3.59 -5.02 8.51
N GLU A 31 -3.17 -5.08 7.24
CA GLU A 31 -1.75 -5.16 6.89
C GLU A 31 -1.20 -3.88 6.24
N VAL A 32 -1.86 -3.35 5.22
CA VAL A 32 -1.29 -2.28 4.38
C VAL A 32 -1.07 -0.97 5.15
N PRO A 33 -1.99 -0.52 6.02
CA PRO A 33 -1.74 0.66 6.86
C PRO A 33 -0.60 0.47 7.86
N GLU A 34 -0.45 -0.74 8.39
CA GLU A 34 0.64 -1.05 9.34
C GLU A 34 2.00 -1.01 8.63
N ASP A 35 2.10 -1.63 7.46
CA ASP A 35 3.32 -1.61 6.66
C ASP A 35 3.65 -0.21 6.12
N ALA A 36 2.64 0.61 5.80
CA ALA A 36 2.82 2.01 5.42
C ALA A 36 3.42 2.84 6.57
N GLU A 37 2.97 2.62 7.81
CA GLU A 37 3.54 3.28 8.98
C GLU A 37 4.98 2.83 9.26
N ARG A 38 5.27 1.53 9.13
CA ARG A 38 6.64 1.02 9.20
C ARG A 38 7.55 1.66 8.14
N LEU A 39 7.05 1.79 6.92
CA LEU A 39 7.76 2.45 5.83
C LEU A 39 8.06 3.92 6.14
N ARG A 40 7.08 4.64 6.70
CA ARG A 40 7.24 6.04 7.13
C ARG A 40 8.34 6.20 8.18
N VAL A 41 8.32 5.36 9.22
CA VAL A 41 9.34 5.36 10.29
C VAL A 41 10.71 5.03 9.70
N ALA A 42 10.82 3.95 8.93
CA ALA A 42 12.09 3.51 8.36
C ALA A 42 12.74 4.57 7.47
N VAL A 43 11.97 5.25 6.60
CA VAL A 43 12.49 6.36 5.80
C VAL A 43 12.98 7.52 6.68
N SER A 44 12.23 7.88 7.73
CA SER A 44 12.63 8.98 8.63
C SER A 44 13.91 8.70 9.42
N GLU A 45 14.19 7.43 9.71
CA GLU A 45 15.38 6.97 10.43
C GLU A 45 16.55 6.62 9.50
N ASN A 46 16.36 6.75 8.17
CA ASN A 46 17.29 6.24 7.15
C ASN A 46 17.57 4.72 7.31
N ASP A 47 16.59 3.96 7.79
CA ASP A 47 16.62 2.51 7.85
C ASP A 47 16.25 1.92 6.49
N TYR A 48 17.25 1.87 5.61
CA TYR A 48 17.10 1.40 4.24
C TYR A 48 16.59 -0.05 4.14
N TYR A 49 17.01 -0.91 5.06
CA TYR A 49 16.60 -2.32 5.07
C TYR A 49 15.11 -2.45 5.38
N ASN A 50 14.63 -1.81 6.45
CA ASN A 50 13.22 -1.90 6.81
C ASN A 50 12.33 -1.14 5.82
N ALA A 51 12.82 -0.04 5.21
CA ALA A 51 12.11 0.64 4.14
C ALA A 51 11.93 -0.29 2.91
N TYR A 52 12.98 -1.01 2.51
CA TYR A 52 12.91 -2.01 1.45
C TYR A 52 11.88 -3.11 1.77
N GLN A 53 11.96 -3.71 2.96
CA GLN A 53 11.09 -4.83 3.35
C GLN A 53 9.62 -4.42 3.43
N ALA A 54 9.32 -3.29 4.07
CA ALA A 54 7.95 -2.78 4.20
C ALA A 54 7.35 -2.47 2.82
N ALA A 55 8.08 -1.73 1.98
CA ALA A 55 7.60 -1.40 0.64
C ALA A 55 7.42 -2.66 -0.23
N HIS A 56 8.32 -3.64 -0.16
CA HIS A 56 8.20 -4.92 -0.86
C HIS A 56 6.95 -5.70 -0.44
N LYS A 57 6.65 -5.74 0.86
CA LYS A 57 5.48 -6.44 1.41
C LYS A 57 4.15 -5.82 0.96
N MET A 58 4.08 -4.50 0.84
CA MET A 58 2.87 -3.78 0.42
C MET A 58 2.51 -3.98 -1.07
N LYS A 59 3.51 -4.14 -1.95
CA LYS A 59 3.34 -4.18 -3.40
C LYS A 59 2.22 -5.08 -3.93
N PRO A 60 2.16 -6.39 -3.59
CA PRO A 60 1.14 -7.27 -4.15
C PRO A 60 -0.28 -6.78 -3.83
N THR A 61 -0.52 -6.29 -2.62
CA THR A 61 -1.84 -5.80 -2.22
C THR A 61 -2.16 -4.45 -2.84
N VAL A 62 -1.16 -3.55 -2.93
CA VAL A 62 -1.29 -2.25 -3.61
C VAL A 62 -1.62 -2.40 -5.10
N ASP A 63 -1.01 -3.38 -5.78
CA ASP A 63 -1.32 -3.71 -7.18
C ASP A 63 -2.68 -4.40 -7.33
N LEU A 64 -3.01 -5.35 -6.44
CA LEU A 64 -4.30 -6.06 -6.47
C LEU A 64 -5.49 -5.12 -6.34
N PHE A 65 -5.39 -4.13 -5.44
CA PHE A 65 -6.42 -3.11 -5.21
C PHE A 65 -6.25 -1.88 -6.12
N GLU A 66 -5.27 -1.88 -7.04
CA GLU A 66 -4.97 -0.81 -7.99
C GLU A 66 -5.03 0.62 -7.40
N LEU A 67 -4.30 0.87 -6.31
CA LEU A 67 -4.28 2.17 -5.61
C LEU A 67 -3.67 3.31 -6.45
N GLY A 68 -3.10 3.01 -7.62
CA GLY A 68 -2.50 4.00 -8.52
C GLY A 68 -1.11 4.49 -8.12
N VAL A 69 -0.50 3.94 -7.06
CA VAL A 69 0.80 4.37 -6.51
C VAL A 69 1.89 3.29 -6.57
N LEU A 70 1.68 2.22 -7.37
CA LEU A 70 2.62 1.10 -7.44
C LEU A 70 4.02 1.56 -7.88
N GLN A 71 4.11 2.48 -8.84
CA GLN A 71 5.39 2.98 -9.33
C GLN A 71 6.12 3.81 -8.26
N ASP A 72 5.42 4.69 -7.55
CA ASP A 72 6.01 5.46 -6.46
C ASP A 72 6.48 4.55 -5.32
N LEU A 73 5.70 3.51 -4.97
CA LEU A 73 6.09 2.50 -4.00
C LEU A 73 7.34 1.71 -4.44
N ILE A 74 7.48 1.41 -5.74
CA ILE A 74 8.70 0.81 -6.29
C ILE A 74 9.89 1.76 -6.13
N GLU A 75 9.72 3.06 -6.35
CA GLU A 75 10.79 4.04 -6.16
C GLU A 75 11.25 4.12 -4.70
N VAL A 76 10.31 4.12 -3.74
CA VAL A 76 10.63 4.08 -2.30
C VAL A 76 11.32 2.76 -1.94
N GLN A 77 10.83 1.64 -2.47
CA GLN A 77 11.47 0.34 -2.27
C GLN A 77 12.93 0.37 -2.77
N ASP A 78 13.17 0.89 -3.98
CA ASP A 78 14.48 0.91 -4.60
C ASP A 78 15.43 1.90 -3.91
N TRP A 79 14.88 2.97 -3.32
CA TRP A 79 15.66 3.83 -2.42
C TRP A 79 16.21 3.05 -1.22
N GLY A 80 15.38 2.22 -0.58
CA GLY A 80 15.81 1.32 0.50
C GLY A 80 16.77 0.23 0.00
N LYS A 81 16.40 -0.47 -1.07
CA LYS A 81 17.16 -1.63 -1.60
C LYS A 81 18.58 -1.29 -2.02
N PHE A 82 18.77 -0.13 -2.64
CA PHE A 82 20.07 0.30 -3.16
C PHE A 82 20.78 1.30 -2.25
N GLU A 83 20.28 1.51 -1.03
CA GLU A 83 20.84 2.44 -0.05
C GLU A 83 21.20 3.79 -0.68
N LYS A 84 20.20 4.44 -1.31
CA LYS A 84 20.39 5.69 -2.07
C LYS A 84 20.63 6.89 -1.14
N THR A 85 21.78 6.87 -0.47
CA THR A 85 22.21 7.91 0.46
C THR A 85 22.23 9.30 -0.20
N GLY A 86 21.78 10.31 0.54
CA GLY A 86 21.73 11.70 0.06
C GLY A 86 20.61 12.02 -0.95
N LEU A 87 19.81 11.03 -1.36
CA LEU A 87 18.60 11.25 -2.14
C LEU A 87 17.39 11.40 -1.21
N ASP A 88 16.64 12.49 -1.37
CA ASP A 88 15.36 12.67 -0.68
C ASP A 88 14.25 11.88 -1.37
N ILE A 89 13.62 10.95 -0.65
CA ILE A 89 12.50 10.13 -1.13
C ILE A 89 11.15 10.58 -0.56
N SER A 90 11.13 11.67 0.20
CA SER A 90 9.96 12.11 0.98
C SER A 90 8.73 12.37 0.11
N GLU A 91 8.90 12.98 -1.07
CA GLU A 91 7.77 13.24 -1.98
C GLU A 91 7.08 11.94 -2.40
N LYS A 92 7.85 10.93 -2.82
CA LYS A 92 7.34 9.62 -3.22
C LYS A 92 6.70 8.87 -2.06
N LEU A 93 7.32 8.94 -0.88
CA LEU A 93 6.74 8.40 0.34
C LEU A 93 5.37 9.03 0.61
N GLN A 94 5.24 10.35 0.56
CA GLN A 94 3.97 11.05 0.86
C GLN A 94 2.84 10.67 -0.11
N ILE A 95 3.16 10.50 -1.40
CA ILE A 95 2.19 10.01 -2.40
C ILE A 95 1.65 8.63 -2.00
N VAL A 96 2.55 7.71 -1.63
CA VAL A 96 2.18 6.35 -1.19
C VAL A 96 1.32 6.39 0.08
N LEU A 97 1.74 7.14 1.10
CA LEU A 97 1.02 7.22 2.38
C LEU A 97 -0.39 7.79 2.20
N THR A 98 -0.53 8.85 1.40
CA THR A 98 -1.83 9.48 1.11
C THR A 98 -2.78 8.51 0.39
N ALA A 99 -2.27 7.74 -0.57
CA ALA A 99 -3.10 6.76 -1.28
C ALA A 99 -3.55 5.62 -0.35
N VAL A 100 -2.66 5.13 0.51
CA VAL A 100 -3.02 4.10 1.51
C VAL A 100 -4.06 4.64 2.49
N GLU A 101 -3.90 5.86 3.02
CA GLU A 101 -4.87 6.47 3.95
C GLU A 101 -6.25 6.67 3.31
N ASN A 102 -6.30 7.16 2.07
CA ASN A 102 -7.54 7.35 1.34
C ASN A 102 -8.23 6.01 1.05
N ALA A 103 -7.50 5.02 0.53
CA ALA A 103 -8.04 3.68 0.26
C ALA A 103 -8.53 3.00 1.54
N THR A 104 -7.79 3.14 2.65
CA THR A 104 -8.19 2.62 3.97
C THR A 104 -9.51 3.22 4.44
N SER A 105 -9.64 4.54 4.31
CA SER A 105 -10.84 5.26 4.73
C SER A 105 -12.05 4.88 3.87
N GLU A 106 -11.84 4.76 2.56
CA GLU A 106 -12.90 4.38 1.61
C GLU A 106 -13.33 2.92 1.81
N LEU A 107 -12.39 1.98 1.96
CA LEU A 107 -12.70 0.56 2.21
C LEU A 107 -13.48 0.36 3.51
N LYS A 108 -13.12 1.05 4.60
CA LYS A 108 -13.89 1.02 5.85
C LYS A 108 -15.33 1.49 5.66
N ALA A 109 -15.52 2.58 4.91
CA ALA A 109 -16.84 3.11 4.62
C ALA A 109 -17.67 2.17 3.73
N ASP A 110 -17.07 1.66 2.65
CA ASP A 110 -17.76 0.85 1.65
C ASP A 110 -18.13 -0.56 2.17
N PHE A 111 -17.28 -1.16 3.01
CA PHE A 111 -17.51 -2.49 3.60
C PHE A 111 -18.11 -2.45 5.01
N ASN A 112 -18.31 -1.25 5.57
CA ASN A 112 -18.83 -1.03 6.93
C ASN A 112 -17.98 -1.77 7.99
N LEU A 113 -16.67 -1.48 7.99
CA LEU A 113 -15.61 -2.07 8.83
C LEU A 113 -14.95 -1.04 9.76
#